data_AF-A0A661IB27-F1
#
_entry.id   AF-A0A661IB27-F1
#
_cell.length_a   1.000
_cell.length_b   1.000
_cell.length_c   1.000
_cell.angle_alpha   90.00
_cell.angle_beta   90.00
_cell.angle_gamma   90.00
#
_symmetry.space_group_name_H-M   'P 1'
#
loop_
_entity.id
_entity.type
_entity.pdbx_description
1 polymer ?
#
loop_
_entity_poly.entity_id
_entity_poly.type
_entity_poly.pdbx_seq_one_letter_code
_entity_poly.pdbx_strand_id
1 'polypeptide(L)' 'RVAHRLGLSDAKTATKCEDELSKKFKTNLHLLHQAMVLFGRYRCKAVKPDCEECFMVEHCRTKESFKV' A
#
# COMPACT_ATOMS: atom_id res chain seq x y z
N ARG A 1 -4.49 -0.53 -3.44
CA ARG A 1 -3.76 0.66 -3.97
C ARG A 1 -2.40 0.86 -3.34
N VAL A 2 -2.31 1.18 -2.03
CA VAL A 2 -1.03 1.41 -1.35
C VAL A 2 -0.11 0.19 -1.49
N ALA A 3 -0.63 -1.01 -1.25
CA ALA A 3 0.12 -2.26 -1.41
C ALA A 3 0.70 -2.43 -2.82
N HIS A 4 -0.06 -2.13 -3.88
CA HIS A 4 0.43 -2.17 -5.27
C HIS A 4 1.52 -1.14 -5.54
N ARG A 5 1.33 0.12 -5.12
CA ARG A 5 2.33 1.19 -5.33
C ARG A 5 3.66 0.88 -4.64
N LEU A 6 3.59 0.29 -3.45
CA LEU A 6 4.76 -0.16 -2.69
C LEU A 6 5.33 -1.50 -3.18
N GLY A 7 4.74 -2.14 -4.20
CA GLY A 7 5.18 -3.45 -4.68
C GLY A 7 5.01 -4.58 -3.66
N LEU A 8 4.16 -4.39 -2.64
CA LEU A 8 3.90 -5.37 -1.59
C LEU A 8 2.99 -6.51 -2.08
N SER A 9 2.14 -6.26 -3.07
CA SER A 9 1.26 -7.25 -3.69
C SER A 9 0.92 -6.81 -5.11
N ASP A 10 0.79 -7.75 -6.03
CA ASP A 10 0.32 -7.56 -7.42
C ASP A 10 -1.08 -8.15 -7.63
N ALA A 11 -1.75 -8.53 -6.54
CA ALA A 11 -3.02 -9.22 -6.59
C ALA A 11 -4.17 -8.32 -7.08
N LYS A 12 -4.86 -8.74 -8.13
CA LYS A 12 -5.99 -7.99 -8.73
C LYS A 12 -7.23 -7.84 -7.83
N THR A 13 -7.31 -8.58 -6.73
CA THR A 13 -8.48 -8.62 -5.84
C THR A 13 -8.06 -8.33 -4.42
N ALA A 14 -8.89 -7.58 -3.66
CA ALA A 14 -8.61 -7.23 -2.27
C ALA A 14 -8.36 -8.47 -1.38
N THR A 15 -9.15 -9.53 -1.54
CA THR A 15 -8.99 -10.79 -0.78
C THR A 15 -7.64 -11.46 -1.04
N LYS A 16 -7.17 -11.44 -2.28
CA LYS A 16 -5.85 -11.99 -2.65
C LYS A 16 -4.71 -11.10 -2.14
N CYS A 17 -4.89 -9.77 -2.19
CA CYS A 17 -3.94 -8.83 -1.58
C CYS A 17 -3.79 -9.11 -0.08
N GLU A 18 -4.90 -9.30 0.63
CA GLU A 18 -4.92 -9.58 2.07
C GLU A 18 -4.24 -10.91 2.39
N ASP A 19 -4.48 -11.95 1.60
CA ASP A 19 -3.81 -13.26 1.74
C ASP A 19 -2.28 -13.15 1.50
N GLU A 20 -1.85 -12.43 0.47
CA GLU A 20 -0.42 -12.20 0.20
C GLU A 20 0.25 -11.36 1.30
N LEU A 21 -0.42 -10.31 1.78
CA LEU A 21 0.04 -9.49 2.91
C LEU A 21 0.13 -10.32 4.19
N SER A 22 -0.86 -11.18 4.45
CA SER A 22 -0.89 -12.06 5.61
C SER A 22 0.21 -13.12 5.58
N LYS A 23 0.57 -13.60 4.39
CA LYS A 23 1.72 -14.50 4.21
C LYS A 23 3.07 -13.80 4.42
N LYS A 24 3.20 -12.54 4.00
CA LYS A 24 4.43 -11.74 4.14
C LYS A 24 4.62 -11.20 5.55
N PHE A 25 3.55 -10.72 6.19
CA PHE A 25 3.56 -10.15 7.53
C PHE A 25 2.90 -11.13 8.50
N LYS A 26 3.70 -11.91 9.24
CA LYS A 26 3.20 -12.95 10.16
C LYS A 26 2.62 -12.41 11.47
N THR A 27 2.76 -11.11 11.75
CA THR A 27 2.42 -10.51 13.04
C THR A 27 1.73 -9.16 12.85
N ASN A 28 0.76 -8.85 13.71
CA ASN A 28 0.09 -7.54 13.79
C ASN A 28 -0.67 -7.09 12.52
N LEU A 29 -1.41 -8.01 11.88
CA LEU A 29 -2.21 -7.72 10.67
C LEU A 29 -3.24 -6.60 10.86
N HIS A 30 -3.88 -6.54 12.02
CA HIS A 30 -4.84 -5.48 12.37
C HIS A 30 -4.18 -4.09 12.32
N LEU A 31 -3.02 -3.94 12.97
CA LEU A 31 -2.29 -2.68 13.02
C LEU A 31 -1.75 -2.31 11.63
N LEU A 32 -1.23 -3.29 10.89
CA LEU A 32 -0.79 -3.09 9.51
C LEU A 32 -1.94 -2.57 8.64
N HIS A 33 -3.13 -3.17 8.75
CA HIS A 33 -4.30 -2.72 8.01
C HIS A 33 -4.66 -1.27 8.33
N GLN A 34 -4.77 -0.91 9.62
CA GLN A 34 -5.02 0.48 10.01
C GLN A 34 -3.94 1.44 9.51
N ALA A 35 -2.67 1.09 9.68
CA ALA A 35 -1.55 1.89 9.21
C ALA A 35 -1.61 2.12 7.69
N MET A 36 -1.91 1.08 6.91
CA MET A 36 -2.03 1.17 5.45
C MET A 36 -3.21 2.04 5.01
N VAL A 37 -4.35 1.98 5.72
CA VAL A 37 -5.52 2.83 5.45
C VAL A 37 -5.21 4.29 5.77
N LEU A 38 -4.62 4.57 6.95
CA LEU A 38 -4.23 5.92 7.34
C LEU A 38 -3.19 6.50 6.38
N PHE A 39 -2.17 5.72 6.05
CA PHE A 39 -1.15 6.11 5.09
C PHE A 39 -1.74 6.41 3.71
N GLY A 40 -2.67 5.57 3.22
CA GLY A 40 -3.38 5.81 1.96
C GLY A 40 -4.32 7.02 1.96
N ARG A 41 -4.85 7.41 3.13
CA ARG A 41 -5.74 8.56 3.29
C ARG A 41 -4.96 9.87 3.40
N TYR A 42 -3.89 9.89 4.19
CA TYR A 42 -3.17 11.13 4.52
C TYR A 42 -1.92 11.37 3.68
N ARG A 43 -1.26 10.31 3.17
CA ARG A 43 0.02 10.43 2.46
C ARG A 43 -0.06 9.93 1.02
N CYS A 44 -0.33 8.64 0.83
CA CYS A 44 -0.45 8.00 -0.48
C CYS A 44 -1.88 8.16 -1.06
N LYS A 45 -2.30 9.42 -1.19
CA LYS A 45 -3.61 9.84 -1.70
C LYS A 45 -3.83 9.32 -3.13
N ALA A 46 -5.10 9.15 -3.50
CA ALA A 46 -5.46 8.69 -4.85
C ALA A 46 -5.05 9.72 -5.92
N VAL A 47 -5.38 10.98 -5.66
CA VAL A 47 -5.03 12.15 -6.49
C VAL A 47 -3.89 12.90 -5.81
N LYS A 48 -2.81 13.20 -6.55
CA LYS A 48 -1.58 13.87 -6.06
C LYS A 48 -1.06 13.32 -4.72
N PRO A 49 -0.42 12.13 -4.71
CA PRO A 49 0.21 11.61 -3.50
C PRO A 49 1.33 12.55 -3.03
N ASP A 50 1.42 12.76 -1.72
CA ASP A 50 2.50 13.54 -1.08
C ASP A 50 3.77 12.70 -1.02
N CYS A 51 4.41 12.54 -2.19
CA CYS A 51 5.63 11.75 -2.34
C CYS A 51 6.86 12.46 -1.75
N GLU A 52 6.90 13.79 -1.72
CA GLU A 52 8.10 14.55 -1.33
C GLU A 52 8.51 14.29 0.12
N GLU A 53 7.54 14.18 1.02
CA GLU A 53 7.79 13.86 2.41
C GLU A 53 7.48 12.38 2.75
N CYS A 54 7.37 11.51 1.75
CA CYS A 54 7.08 10.09 1.98
C CYS A 54 8.36 9.32 2.35
N PHE A 55 8.36 8.69 3.52
CA PHE A 55 9.50 7.92 4.04
C PHE A 55 9.77 6.60 3.29
N MET A 56 8.85 6.13 2.45
CA MET A 56 8.99 4.91 1.66
C MET A 56 9.26 5.19 0.17
N VAL A 57 9.68 6.40 -0.21
CA VAL A 57 9.91 6.75 -1.64
C VAL A 57 10.89 5.80 -2.30
N GLU A 58 11.96 5.41 -1.60
CA GLU A 58 12.98 4.50 -2.14
C GLU A 58 12.44 3.08 -2.38
N HIS A 59 11.44 2.65 -1.62
CA HIS A 59 10.80 1.35 -1.78
C HIS A 59 9.53 1.40 -2.63
N CYS A 60 9.09 2.59 -3.04
CA CYS A 60 7.89 2.77 -3.85
C CYS A 60 8.21 2.50 -5.32
N ARG A 61 7.69 1.39 -5.86
CA ARG A 61 7.93 0.99 -7.25
C ARG A 61 7.18 1.86 -8.26
N THR A 62 6.01 2.39 -7.89
CA THR A 62 5.17 3.10 -8.86
C THR A 62 4.42 4.25 -8.21
N LYS A 63 4.57 5.46 -8.78
CA LYS A 63 3.83 6.67 -8.36
C LYS A 63 2.44 6.77 -9.01
N GLU A 64 2.21 5.97 -10.06
CA GLU A 64 0.99 6.02 -10.85
C GLU A 64 -0.22 5.44 -10.08
N SER A 65 -1.41 5.91 -10.44
CA SER A 65 -2.64 5.30 -9.97
C SER A 65 -2.82 3.97 -10.67
N PHE A 66 -2.91 2.88 -9.90
CA PHE A 66 -3.43 1.62 -10.39
C PHE A 66 -4.84 1.89 -10.93
N LYS A 67 -4.99 1.97 -12.26
CA LYS A 67 -6.30 2.00 -12.91
C LYS A 67 -6.78 0.55 -12.92
N VAL A 68 -7.74 0.26 -12.04
CA VAL A 68 -8.63 -0.91 -12.22
C VAL A 68 -9.61 -0.55 -13.33
#